data_AF-A0A9Q3C5M5-F1
#
_entry.id   AF-A0A9Q3C5M5-F1
#
_cell.length_a   1.000
_cell.length_b   1.000
_cell.length_c   1.000
_cell.angle_alpha   90.00
_cell.angle_beta   90.00
_cell.angle_gamma   90.00
#
_symmetry.space_group_name_H-M   'P 1'
#
loop_
_entity.id
_entity.type
_entity.pdbx_description
1 polymer ?
#
loop_
_entity_poly.entity_id
_entity_poly.type
_entity_poly.pdbx_seq_one_letter_code
_entity_poly.pdbx_strand_id
1 'polypeptide(L)'
;MALVGNRSEINIIPEETAIKASLTSRKLNMNLRRIGGHTTSLVLLSEFTPFHMIAGEEKETHSLMEKGARETIIGRPFLANNNFKLKFSHKQGEIFSYPEEAERRLCLPICNPQAIGWQTSPPRGMELFAFSEIGKWSID
;
A
#
# COMPACT_ATOMS: atom_id res chain seq x y z
N MET A 1 -2.06 10.37 9.17
CA MET A 1 -2.84 9.50 8.26
C MET A 1 -1.90 8.96 7.18
N ALA A 2 -2.04 7.70 6.77
CA ALA A 2 -1.17 7.08 5.77
C ALA A 2 -2.00 6.30 4.74
N LEU A 3 -1.45 6.16 3.53
CA LEU A 3 -1.99 5.31 2.48
C LEU A 3 -1.51 3.87 2.69
N VAL A 4 -2.44 2.93 2.60
CA VAL A 4 -2.14 1.49 2.65
C VAL A 4 -1.84 1.02 1.24
N GLY A 5 -0.58 0.69 0.97
CA GLY A 5 -0.10 0.26 -0.34
C GLY A 5 0.21 -1.23 -0.38
N ASN A 6 -0.77 -2.09 -0.66
CA ASN A 6 -0.53 -3.54 -0.82
C ASN A 6 0.38 -3.89 -2.01
N ARG A 7 0.57 -2.96 -2.94
CA ARG A 7 1.52 -3.04 -4.07
C ARG A 7 2.83 -2.31 -3.83
N SER A 8 2.96 -1.57 -2.73
CA SER A 8 4.20 -0.89 -2.39
C SER A 8 5.18 -1.86 -1.76
N GLU A 9 6.39 -1.96 -2.28
CA GLU A 9 7.43 -2.85 -1.76
C GLU A 9 8.15 -2.28 -0.54
N ILE A 10 7.88 -1.01 -0.23
CA ILE A 10 8.56 -0.24 0.81
C ILE A 10 7.54 0.62 1.57
N ASN A 11 7.90 1.00 2.80
CA ASN A 11 7.22 2.07 3.51
C ASN A 11 7.92 3.40 3.16
N ILE A 12 7.13 4.45 2.96
CA ILE A 12 7.62 5.79 2.65
C ILE A 12 7.03 6.76 3.66
N ILE A 13 7.85 7.66 4.17
CA ILE A 13 7.40 8.82 4.94
C ILE A 13 7.91 10.10 4.26
N PRO A 14 7.06 11.12 4.06
CA PRO A 14 7.53 12.40 3.57
C PRO A 14 8.58 13.00 4.51
N GLU A 15 9.62 13.58 3.92
CA GLU A 15 10.70 14.26 4.67
C GLU A 15 10.14 15.27 5.68
N GLU A 16 9.19 16.11 5.25
CA GLU A 16 8.56 17.10 6.13
C GLU A 16 7.83 16.46 7.31
N THR A 17 7.14 15.33 7.09
CA THR A 17 6.43 14.60 8.15
C THR A 17 7.42 14.02 9.15
N ALA A 18 8.51 13.44 8.66
CA ALA A 18 9.53 12.85 9.52
C ALA A 18 10.28 13.91 10.34
N ILE A 19 10.58 15.07 9.76
CA ILE A 19 11.18 16.21 10.48
C ILE A 19 10.23 16.73 11.57
N LYS A 20 8.94 16.93 11.24
CA LYS A 20 7.94 17.38 12.22
C LYS A 20 7.77 16.40 13.39
N ALA A 21 7.94 15.12 13.12
CA ALA A 21 7.90 14.06 14.14
C ALA A 21 9.26 13.83 14.83
N SER A 22 10.29 14.64 14.52
CA SER A 22 11.65 14.52 15.08
C SER A 22 12.25 13.12 14.96
N LEU A 23 11.98 12.45 13.84
CA LEU A 23 12.43 11.09 13.64
C LEU A 23 13.93 11.04 13.38
N THR A 24 14.62 10.13 14.07
CA THR A 24 16.02 9.83 13.76
C THR A 24 16.10 9.09 12.42
N SER A 25 17.13 9.39 11.64
CA SER A 25 17.34 8.74 10.35
C SER A 25 18.79 8.45 10.06
N ARG A 26 19.00 7.41 9.24
CA ARG A 26 20.31 6.97 8.74
C ARG A 26 20.37 7.19 7.24
N LYS A 27 21.46 7.77 6.75
CA LYS A 27 21.68 7.93 5.32
C LYS A 27 21.91 6.57 4.64
N LEU A 28 21.14 6.26 3.60
CA LEU A 28 21.35 5.09 2.74
C LEU A 28 21.79 5.52 1.34
N ASN A 29 22.81 4.85 0.81
CA ASN A 29 23.19 4.99 -0.59
C ASN A 29 22.38 4.00 -1.45
N MET A 30 21.19 4.42 -1.85
CA MET A 30 20.26 3.62 -2.64
C MET A 30 19.52 4.49 -3.65
N ASN A 31 19.10 3.88 -4.76
CA ASN A 31 18.21 4.51 -5.73
C ASN A 31 16.82 3.91 -5.59
N LEU A 32 15.82 4.76 -5.41
CA LEU A 32 14.41 4.37 -5.32
C LEU A 32 13.74 4.67 -6.65
N ARG A 33 13.22 3.62 -7.32
CA ARG A 33 12.47 3.76 -8.57
C ARG A 33 10.98 3.72 -8.28
N ARG A 34 10.26 4.75 -8.70
CA ARG A 34 8.80 4.82 -8.60
C ARG A 34 8.12 4.20 -9.82
N ILE A 35 6.87 3.79 -9.63
CA ILE A 35 5.95 3.44 -10.72
C ILE A 35 5.79 4.71 -11.59
N GLY A 36 6.15 4.62 -12.87
CA GLY A 36 6.26 5.79 -13.76
C GLY A 36 7.70 6.17 -14.13
N GLY A 37 8.72 5.47 -13.61
CA GLY A 37 10.11 5.58 -14.07
C GLY A 37 10.95 6.67 -13.40
N HIS A 38 10.36 7.51 -12.54
CA HIS A 38 11.12 8.47 -11.74
C HIS A 38 12.03 7.77 -10.74
N THR A 39 13.25 8.29 -10.61
CA THR A 39 14.25 7.79 -9.66
C THR A 39 14.64 8.87 -8.66
N THR A 40 14.64 8.51 -7.39
CA THR A 40 15.18 9.33 -6.29
C THR A 40 16.50 8.71 -5.86
N SER A 41 17.59 9.47 -6.00
CA SER A 41 18.91 9.07 -5.51
C SER A 41 19.13 9.62 -4.10
N LEU A 42 19.68 8.79 -3.22
CA LEU A 42 19.92 9.07 -1.80
C LEU A 42 18.63 9.17 -0.97
N VAL A 43 18.45 8.19 -0.08
CA VAL A 43 17.26 8.05 0.75
C VAL A 43 17.68 7.95 2.21
N LEU A 44 16.95 8.59 3.12
CA LEU A 44 17.20 8.40 4.56
C LEU A 44 16.28 7.29 5.07
N LEU A 45 16.79 6.40 5.90
CA LEU A 45 16.00 5.38 6.58
C LEU A 45 15.65 5.87 7.98
N SER A 46 14.37 5.98 8.30
CA SER A 46 13.92 6.08 9.68
C SER A 46 13.59 4.68 10.19
N GLU A 47 14.25 4.30 11.28
CA GLU A 47 14.09 3.00 11.92
C GLU A 47 13.21 3.13 13.17
N PHE A 48 12.44 2.09 13.49
CA PHE A 48 11.58 2.03 14.67
C PHE A 48 10.64 3.24 14.80
N THR A 49 10.08 3.70 13.67
CA THR A 49 9.12 4.79 13.68
C THR A 49 7.82 4.31 14.33
N PRO A 50 7.36 4.93 15.43
CA PRO A 50 6.09 4.57 16.04
C PRO A 50 4.94 4.98 15.13
N PHE A 51 3.95 4.09 15.02
CA PHE A 51 2.78 4.25 14.19
C PHE A 51 1.52 3.88 14.99
N HIS A 52 0.71 4.89 15.30
CA HIS A 52 -0.54 4.70 16.04
C HIS A 52 -1.66 4.22 15.12
N MET A 53 -2.24 3.08 15.49
CA MET A 53 -3.39 2.48 14.82
C MET A 53 -4.68 3.10 15.35
N ILE A 54 -5.75 3.07 14.54
CA ILE A 54 -7.06 3.61 14.93
C ILE A 54 -7.67 2.87 16.14
N ALA A 55 -7.27 1.60 16.36
CA ALA A 55 -7.67 0.80 17.51
C ALA A 55 -6.92 1.18 18.81
N GLY A 56 -6.00 2.15 18.78
CA GLY A 56 -5.22 2.57 19.94
C GLY A 56 -3.90 1.82 20.14
N GLU A 57 -3.67 0.74 19.39
CA GLU A 57 -2.38 0.04 19.37
C GLU A 57 -1.27 0.92 18.76
N GLU A 58 -0.07 0.78 19.29
CA GLU A 58 1.15 1.29 18.67
C GLU A 58 1.92 0.15 17.99
N LYS A 59 2.37 0.40 16.77
CA LYS A 59 3.20 -0.54 15.99
C LYS A 59 4.42 0.20 15.48
N GLU A 60 5.50 -0.52 15.24
CA GLU A 60 6.73 0.07 14.70
C GLU A 60 6.90 -0.23 13.21
N THR A 61 7.54 0.70 12.51
CA THR A 61 7.86 0.55 11.09
C THR A 61 9.24 1.10 10.76
N HIS A 62 9.89 0.51 9.77
CA HIS A 62 11.05 1.11 9.11
C HIS A 62 10.58 1.75 7.82
N SER A 63 10.85 3.05 7.66
CA SER A 63 10.36 3.84 6.53
C SER A 63 11.47 4.60 5.84
N LEU A 64 11.40 4.63 4.51
CA LEU A 64 12.25 5.47 3.69
C LEU A 64 11.69 6.89 3.70
N MET A 65 12.52 7.84 4.11
CA MET A 65 12.24 9.25 4.06
C MET A 65 12.47 9.76 2.65
N GLU A 66 11.43 10.30 2.03
CA GLU A 66 11.48 10.78 0.66
C GLU A 66 11.08 12.25 0.56
N LYS A 67 11.95 13.04 -0.07
CA LYS A 67 11.70 14.45 -0.37
C LYS A 67 10.65 14.58 -1.47
N GLY A 68 9.66 15.45 -1.24
CA GLY A 68 8.57 15.70 -2.20
C GLY A 68 7.51 14.61 -2.27
N ALA A 69 7.57 13.58 -1.42
CA ALA A 69 6.42 12.70 -1.20
C ALA A 69 5.27 13.47 -0.54
N ARG A 70 4.03 13.19 -0.95
CA ARG A 70 2.83 13.88 -0.44
C ARG A 70 2.20 13.13 0.73
N GLU A 71 2.08 11.82 0.61
CA GLU A 71 1.53 10.96 1.65
C GLU A 71 2.57 9.99 2.22
N THR A 72 2.41 9.64 3.49
CA THR A 72 3.03 8.45 4.07
C THR A 72 2.41 7.21 3.45
N ILE A 73 3.23 6.27 2.98
CA ILE A 73 2.79 4.98 2.44
C ILE A 73 3.25 3.88 3.38
N ILE A 74 2.30 3.06 3.81
CA ILE A 74 2.54 1.82 4.54
C ILE A 74 2.43 0.67 3.55
N GLY A 75 3.58 0.12 3.19
CA GLY A 75 3.73 -0.91 2.18
C GLY A 75 3.73 -2.33 2.73
N ARG A 76 3.96 -3.28 1.83
CA ARG A 76 4.00 -4.72 2.13
C ARG A 76 4.87 -5.09 3.33
N PRO A 77 6.06 -4.49 3.58
CA PRO A 77 6.88 -4.87 4.73
C PRO A 77 6.15 -4.71 6.07
N PHE A 78 5.51 -3.56 6.30
CA PHE A 78 4.75 -3.33 7.54
C PHE A 78 3.50 -4.22 7.61
N LEU A 79 2.79 -4.35 6.49
CA LEU A 79 1.57 -5.15 6.41
C LEU A 79 1.82 -6.62 6.73
N ALA A 80 2.89 -7.19 6.17
CA ALA A 80 3.28 -8.57 6.41
C ALA A 80 3.73 -8.80 7.85
N ASN A 81 4.60 -7.93 8.39
CA ASN A 81 5.09 -8.04 9.77
C ASN A 81 3.97 -7.99 10.80
N ASN A 82 2.89 -7.26 10.50
CA ASN A 82 1.77 -7.07 11.42
C ASN A 82 0.54 -7.90 11.05
N ASN A 83 0.69 -8.93 10.20
CA ASN A 83 -0.34 -9.89 9.84
C ASN A 83 -1.65 -9.24 9.32
N PHE A 84 -1.51 -8.17 8.55
CA PHE A 84 -2.59 -7.58 7.79
C PHE A 84 -3.01 -8.52 6.66
N LYS A 85 -4.31 -8.64 6.43
CA LYS A 85 -4.88 -9.52 5.41
C LYS A 85 -5.91 -8.77 4.59
N LEU A 86 -5.71 -8.76 3.27
CA LEU A 86 -6.75 -8.46 2.30
C LEU A 86 -7.58 -9.73 2.10
N LYS A 87 -8.89 -9.64 2.33
CA LYS A 87 -9.84 -10.74 2.16
C LYS A 87 -10.97 -10.29 1.26
N PHE A 88 -11.60 -11.24 0.59
CA PHE A 88 -12.84 -10.99 -0.11
C PHE A 88 -14.03 -11.51 0.71
N SER A 89 -15.08 -10.70 0.82
CA SER A 89 -16.36 -11.05 1.45
C SER A 89 -17.48 -10.82 0.47
N HIS A 90 -18.37 -11.80 0.32
CA HIS A 90 -19.55 -11.68 -0.55
C HIS A 90 -20.50 -10.55 -0.11
N LYS A 91 -20.50 -10.17 1.17
CA LYS A 91 -21.40 -9.13 1.70
C LYS A 91 -20.78 -7.72 1.68
N GLN A 92 -19.46 -7.62 1.81
CA GLN A 92 -18.76 -6.34 2.01
C GLN A 92 -17.71 -6.04 0.93
N GLY A 93 -17.54 -6.93 -0.05
CA GLY A 93 -16.49 -6.82 -1.07
C GLY A 93 -15.10 -7.07 -0.49
N GLU A 94 -14.12 -6.30 -0.93
CA GLU A 94 -12.75 -6.36 -0.42
C GLU A 94 -12.69 -5.79 1.00
N ILE A 95 -12.21 -6.61 1.94
CA ILE A 95 -12.03 -6.28 3.34
C ILE A 95 -10.53 -6.26 3.66
N PHE A 96 -10.08 -5.18 4.26
CA PHE A 96 -8.79 -5.09 4.90
C PHE A 96 -8.92 -5.47 6.38
N SER A 97 -8.13 -6.43 6.87
CA SER A 97 -8.24 -6.90 8.25
C SER A 97 -6.92 -6.99 8.98
N TYR A 98 -6.89 -6.66 10.27
CA TYR A 98 -5.70 -6.75 11.12
C TYR A 98 -6.03 -7.22 12.53
N PRO A 99 -5.08 -7.86 13.24
CA PRO A 99 -5.31 -8.36 14.60
C PRO A 99 -5.42 -7.18 15.59
N GLU A 100 -6.41 -7.24 16.49
CA GLU A 100 -6.64 -6.20 17.49
C GLU A 100 -6.26 -6.71 18.90
N GLU A 101 -6.93 -7.78 19.38
CA GLU A 101 -6.59 -8.52 20.61
C GLU A 101 -7.07 -9.99 20.49
N ALA A 102 -6.59 -10.90 21.36
CA ALA A 102 -6.97 -12.33 21.50
C ALA A 102 -8.00 -12.87 20.47
N GLU A 103 -7.50 -13.35 19.33
CA GLU A 103 -8.25 -13.91 18.17
C GLU A 103 -9.22 -12.97 17.43
N ARG A 104 -9.48 -11.77 17.96
CA ARG A 104 -10.30 -10.74 17.31
C ARG A 104 -9.51 -9.99 16.24
N ARG A 105 -10.19 -9.72 15.11
CA ARG A 105 -9.64 -8.94 14.00
C ARG A 105 -10.55 -7.77 13.67
N LEU A 106 -10.00 -6.57 13.57
CA LEU A 106 -10.72 -5.46 12.98
C LEU A 106 -10.81 -5.68 11.46
N CYS A 107 -12.00 -5.46 10.89
CA CYS A 107 -12.27 -5.61 9.46
C CYS A 107 -12.82 -4.30 8.91
N LEU A 108 -12.08 -3.68 7.99
CA LEU A 108 -12.43 -2.42 7.34
C LEU A 108 -12.78 -2.70 5.87
N PRO A 109 -13.99 -2.41 5.40
CA PRO A 109 -14.32 -2.52 3.98
C PRO A 109 -13.53 -1.49 3.18
N ILE A 110 -12.86 -1.92 2.10
CA ILE A 110 -12.12 -1.04 1.18
C ILE A 110 -13.08 -0.41 0.17
N CYS A 111 -14.02 -1.21 -0.30
CA CYS A 111 -15.15 -0.75 -1.09
C CYS A 111 -16.38 -0.74 -0.19
N ASN A 112 -17.19 0.32 -0.25
CA ASN A 112 -18.55 0.28 0.29
C ASN A 112 -19.49 0.03 -0.89
N PRO A 113 -19.68 -1.23 -1.34
CA PRO A 113 -20.58 -1.50 -2.44
C PRO A 113 -22.01 -1.28 -1.91
N GLN A 114 -22.54 -0.07 -2.08
CA GLN A 114 -23.96 0.20 -1.83
C GLN A 114 -24.86 -0.69 -2.70
N ALA A 115 -24.32 -1.22 -3.82
CA ALA A 115 -24.94 -2.25 -4.63
C ALA A 115 -24.32 -3.62 -4.33
N ILE A 116 -25.15 -4.64 -4.12
CA ILE A 116 -24.70 -6.02 -3.88
C ILE A 116 -24.02 -6.55 -5.15
N GLY A 117 -22.69 -6.49 -5.20
CA GLY A 117 -21.87 -7.14 -6.23
C GLY A 117 -21.04 -6.19 -7.09
N TRP A 118 -19.98 -6.74 -7.69
CA TRP A 118 -19.19 -6.05 -8.71
C TRP A 118 -19.99 -5.98 -10.01
N GLN A 119 -20.03 -4.82 -10.67
CA GLN A 119 -20.58 -4.73 -12.02
C GLN A 119 -19.63 -5.45 -12.98
N THR A 120 -19.95 -6.70 -13.31
CA THR A 120 -19.20 -7.54 -14.27
C THR A 120 -19.65 -7.32 -15.70
N SER A 121 -20.78 -6.63 -15.90
CA SER A 121 -21.26 -6.27 -17.23
C SER A 121 -20.41 -5.15 -17.83
N PRO A 122 -19.99 -5.27 -19.10
CA PRO A 122 -19.34 -4.18 -19.82
C PRO A 122 -20.18 -2.90 -19.74
N PRO A 123 -19.57 -1.71 -19.60
CA PRO A 123 -20.30 -0.45 -19.70
C PRO A 123 -21.07 -0.38 -21.02
N ARG A 124 -22.34 0.06 -20.95
CA ARG A 124 -23.20 0.20 -22.13
C ARG A 124 -22.57 1.23 -23.08
N GLY A 125 -22.47 0.89 -24.36
CA GLY A 125 -21.94 1.78 -25.40
C GLY A 125 -20.44 1.64 -25.70
N MET A 126 -19.75 0.62 -25.18
CA MET A 126 -18.40 0.29 -25.65
C MET A 126 -18.44 -0.45 -26.98
N GLU A 127 -17.68 0.03 -27.96
CA GLU A 127 -17.32 -0.76 -29.14
C GLU A 127 -16.28 -1.82 -28.76
N LEU A 128 -16.50 -3.04 -29.21
CA LEU A 128 -15.63 -4.18 -28.92
C LEU A 128 -14.41 -4.11 -29.85
N PHE A 129 -13.26 -3.68 -29.32
CA PHE A 129 -11.99 -3.83 -30.02
C PHE A 129 -11.45 -5.23 -29.74
N ALA A 130 -11.56 -6.12 -30.74
CA ALA A 130 -10.90 -7.42 -30.70
C ALA A 130 -9.40 -7.21 -30.90
N PHE A 131 -8.59 -7.64 -29.93
CA PHE A 131 -7.16 -7.80 -30.14
C PHE A 131 -6.95 -8.99 -31.08
N SER A 132 -6.48 -8.75 -32.30
CA SER A 132 -5.97 -9.81 -33.15
C SER A 132 -4.72 -10.40 -32.49
N GLU A 133 -4.70 -11.72 -32.36
CA GLU A 133 -3.63 -12.52 -31.79
C GLU A 133 -2.25 -12.07 -32.33
N ILE A 134 -1.45 -11.40 -31.51
CA ILE A 134 -0.07 -11.07 -31.87
C ILE A 134 0.73 -12.36 -31.70
N GLY A 135 1.01 -13.01 -32.84
CA GLY A 135 2.16 -13.88 -33.13
C GLY A 135 2.59 -14.88 -32.05
N LYS A 136 2.56 -16.17 -32.39
CA LYS A 136 3.19 -17.26 -31.63
C LYS A 136 4.61 -16.87 -31.20
N TRP A 137 4.84 -16.79 -29.89
CA TRP A 137 6.18 -16.73 -29.33
C TRP A 137 6.76 -18.14 -29.34
N SER A 138 7.76 -18.40 -30.19
CA SER A 138 8.62 -19.57 -30.05
C SER A 138 9.69 -19.23 -29.01
N ILE A 139 9.82 -20.09 -28.00
CA ILE A 139 10.98 -20.12 -27.11
C ILE A 139 11.91 -21.18 -27.71
N ASP A 140 13.01 -20.74 -28.30
CA ASP A 140 14.21 -21.56 -28.46
C ASP A 140 15.07 -21.45 -27.19
#